data_AF-A0A2V6CDK9-F1
#
_entry.id   AF-A0A2V6CDK9-F1
#
_cell.length_a   1.000
_cell.length_b   1.000
_cell.length_c   1.000
_cell.angle_alpha   90.00
_cell.angle_beta   90.00
_cell.angle_gamma   90.00
#
_symmetry.space_group_name_H-M   'P 1'
#
loop_
_entity.id
_entity.type
_entity.pdbx_description
1 polymer ?
#
loop_
_entity_poly.entity_id
_entity_poly.type
_entity_poly.pdbx_seq_one_letter_code
_entity_poly.pdbx_strand_id
1 'polypeptide(L)' 'MKRTKQPKRSFSFLQINEHESKPRKRGLTEIRGPYYSLVGRRYLEDLFETMGAYVDSLKFAGGSFTLMPQRAVQE' A
#
# COMPACT_ATOMS: atom_id res chain seq x y z
N MET A 1 16.54 17.63 -27.88
CA MET A 1 16.13 16.74 -26.77
C MET A 1 14.98 15.86 -27.25
N LYS A 2 15.20 14.56 -27.49
CA LYS A 2 14.15 13.65 -27.98
C LYS A 2 13.15 13.39 -26.83
N ARG A 3 11.91 13.88 -26.96
CA ARG A 3 10.80 13.45 -26.10
C ARG A 3 10.57 11.96 -26.37
N THR A 4 10.91 11.10 -25.42
CA THR A 4 10.51 9.70 -25.45
C THR A 4 8.98 9.66 -25.44
N LYS A 5 8.37 9.04 -26.46
CA LYS A 5 6.93 8.79 -26.49
C LYS A 5 6.62 7.88 -25.32
N GLN A 6 6.02 8.43 -24.26
CA GLN A 6 5.46 7.63 -23.19
C GLN A 6 4.46 6.63 -23.81
N PRO A 7 4.51 5.34 -23.45
CA PRO A 7 3.58 4.36 -23.99
C PRO A 7 2.15 4.81 -23.71
N LYS A 8 1.31 4.82 -24.75
CA LYS A 8 -0.08 5.28 -24.67
C LYS A 8 -0.84 4.29 -23.78
N ARG A 9 -1.25 4.72 -22.58
CA ARG A 9 -2.01 3.88 -21.63
C ARG A 9 -3.32 3.41 -22.26
N SER A 10 -3.78 2.21 -21.92
CA SER A 10 -5.00 1.60 -22.45
C SER A 10 -6.28 2.42 -22.19
N PHE A 11 -6.33 3.17 -21.09
CA PHE A 11 -7.46 4.03 -20.72
C PHE A 11 -7.04 5.50 -20.62
N SER A 12 -6.53 6.08 -21.73
CA SER A 12 -5.97 7.44 -21.74
C SER A 12 -6.98 8.56 -21.47
N PHE A 13 -8.29 8.27 -21.42
CA PHE A 13 -9.33 9.24 -21.07
C PHE A 13 -9.49 9.43 -19.56
N LEU A 14 -9.02 8.48 -18.74
CA LEU A 14 -9.04 8.60 -17.29
C LEU A 14 -7.93 9.57 -16.86
N GLN A 15 -8.34 10.66 -16.22
CA GLN A 15 -7.39 11.57 -15.57
C GLN A 15 -6.80 10.85 -14.36
N ILE A 16 -5.47 10.73 -14.32
CA ILE A 16 -4.76 10.19 -13.17
C ILE A 16 -3.61 11.11 -12.81
N ASN A 17 -3.35 11.24 -11.51
CA ASN A 17 -2.18 11.96 -11.03
C ASN A 17 -0.93 11.14 -11.32
N GLU A 18 0.17 11.82 -11.67
CA GLU A 18 1.48 11.17 -11.66
C GLU A 18 1.89 10.86 -10.22
N HIS A 19 2.42 9.67 -10.01
CA HIS A 19 2.85 9.19 -8.71
C HIS A 19 4.36 9.00 -8.72
N GLU A 20 5.02 9.45 -7.67
CA GLU A 20 6.46 9.21 -7.49
C GLU A 20 6.71 7.70 -7.39
N SER A 21 7.90 7.24 -7.80
CA SER A 21 8.34 5.88 -7.46
C SER A 21 8.63 5.79 -5.96
N LYS A 22 8.55 4.57 -5.39
CA LYS A 22 9.04 4.33 -4.04
C LYS A 22 10.57 4.53 -3.94
N PRO A 23 11.11 5.03 -2.81
CA PRO A 23 10.39 5.57 -1.65
C PRO A 23 9.82 6.97 -1.93
N ARG A 24 8.55 7.17 -1.61
CA ARG A 24 7.81 8.39 -1.93
C ARG A 24 7.96 9.43 -0.84
N LYS A 25 7.87 10.71 -1.20
CA LYS A 25 7.82 11.82 -0.25
C LYS A 25 6.50 12.57 -0.27
N ARG A 26 5.70 12.38 -1.33
CA ARG A 26 4.39 13.00 -1.53
C ARG A 26 3.39 11.98 -2.06
N GLY A 27 2.09 12.23 -1.83
CA GLY A 27 1.02 11.32 -2.28
C GLY A 27 1.12 9.94 -1.61
N LEU A 28 1.48 9.90 -0.33
CA LEU A 28 1.62 8.66 0.43
C LEU A 28 0.27 7.98 0.64
N THR A 29 0.24 6.67 0.43
CA THR A 29 -0.93 5.84 0.70
C THR A 29 -0.72 5.02 1.96
N GLU A 30 -1.46 5.33 3.03
CA GLU A 30 -1.50 4.53 4.25
C GLU A 30 -2.74 3.62 4.25
N ILE A 31 -2.55 2.34 4.53
CA ILE A 31 -3.65 1.39 4.77
C ILE A 31 -3.77 1.06 6.26
N ARG A 32 -4.98 0.70 6.68
CA ARG A 32 -5.24 0.23 8.05
C ARG A 32 -5.24 -1.29 8.06
N GLY A 33 -4.40 -1.85 8.93
CA GLY A 33 -4.39 -3.26 9.25
C GLY A 33 -5.49 -3.60 10.26
N PRO A 34 -5.18 -4.39 11.30
CA PRO A 34 -6.16 -4.77 12.32
C PRO A 34 -6.80 -3.54 12.98
N TYR A 35 -8.13 -3.52 13.06
CA TYR A 35 -8.91 -2.53 13.82
C TYR A 35 -10.20 -3.13 14.35
N TYR A 36 -11.19 -3.35 13.46
CA TYR A 36 -12.40 -4.13 13.75
C TYR A 36 -12.35 -5.53 13.14
N SER A 37 -11.68 -5.66 11.99
CA SER A 37 -11.38 -6.95 11.39
C SER A 37 -10.05 -7.45 11.93
N LEU A 38 -10.01 -8.73 12.31
CA LEU A 38 -8.77 -9.43 12.57
C LEU A 38 -8.11 -9.70 11.22
N VAL A 39 -6.97 -9.05 11.00
CA VAL A 39 -6.15 -9.25 9.81
C VAL A 39 -4.98 -10.15 10.18
N GLY A 40 -4.87 -11.30 9.51
CA GLY A 40 -3.79 -12.25 9.72
C GLY A 40 -2.67 -12.10 8.69
N ARG A 41 -1.55 -12.77 8.96
CA ARG A 41 -0.35 -12.78 8.12
C ARG A 41 -0.63 -13.04 6.63
N ARG A 42 -1.34 -14.13 6.31
CA ARG A 42 -1.66 -14.50 4.93
C ARG A 42 -2.40 -13.40 4.16
N TYR A 43 -3.31 -12.70 4.81
CA TYR A 43 -4.03 -11.59 4.18
C TYR A 43 -3.08 -10.44 3.85
N LEU A 44 -2.16 -10.10 4.77
CA LEU A 44 -1.18 -9.04 4.52
C LEU A 44 -0.18 -9.46 3.44
N GLU A 45 0.24 -10.72 3.42
CA GLU A 45 1.08 -11.30 2.36
C GLU A 45 0.40 -11.13 0.99
N ASP A 46 -0.83 -11.64 0.84
CA ASP A 46 -1.60 -11.53 -0.42
C ASP A 46 -1.78 -10.05 -0.85
N LEU A 47 -2.08 -9.18 0.12
CA LEU A 47 -2.26 -7.75 -0.13
C LEU A 47 -0.96 -7.10 -0.62
N PHE A 48 0.17 -7.39 0.02
CA PHE A 48 1.44 -6.78 -0.36
C PHE A 48 2.03 -7.37 -1.64
N GLU A 49 1.79 -8.66 -1.92
CA GLU A 49 2.14 -9.26 -3.21
C GLU A 49 1.38 -8.62 -4.38
N THR A 50 0.09 -8.33 -4.19
CA THR A 50 -0.77 -7.79 -5.26
C THR A 50 -0.72 -6.27 -5.37
N MET A 51 -0.74 -5.57 -4.25
CA MET A 51 -0.95 -4.12 -4.17
C MET A 51 0.22 -3.38 -3.52
N GLY A 52 1.29 -4.09 -3.12
CA GLY A 52 2.41 -3.50 -2.37
C GLY A 52 3.10 -2.34 -3.07
N ALA A 53 3.10 -2.26 -4.41
CA ALA A 53 3.64 -1.12 -5.14
C ALA A 53 2.92 0.21 -4.84
N TYR A 54 1.66 0.15 -4.41
CA TYR A 54 0.78 1.30 -4.18
C TYR A 54 0.63 1.69 -2.71
N VAL A 55 1.08 0.85 -1.77
CA VAL A 55 0.94 1.07 -0.31
C VAL A 55 2.26 1.55 0.28
N ASP A 56 2.30 2.69 0.95
CA ASP A 56 3.53 3.25 1.52
C ASP A 56 3.67 2.99 3.03
N SER A 57 2.56 2.88 3.76
CA SER A 57 2.55 2.53 5.19
C SER A 57 1.37 1.66 5.59
N LEU A 58 1.55 0.91 6.66
CA LEU A 58 0.54 0.08 7.33
C LEU A 58 0.36 0.57 8.76
N LYS A 59 -0.89 0.81 9.16
CA LYS A 59 -1.23 1.24 10.51
C LYS A 59 -2.02 0.18 11.27
N PHE A 60 -1.52 -0.22 12.44
CA PHE A 60 -2.27 -0.96 13.45
C PHE A 60 -3.17 0.04 14.20
N ALA A 61 -4.43 0.15 13.79
CA ALA A 61 -5.30 1.22 14.25
C ALA A 61 -5.96 0.89 15.60
N GLY A 62 -6.23 1.94 16.39
CA GLY A 62 -6.99 1.82 17.65
C GLY A 62 -6.31 1.01 18.75
N GLY A 63 -5.00 0.78 18.69
CA GLY A 63 -4.30 -0.04 19.67
C GLY A 63 -4.55 -1.54 19.51
N SER A 64 -5.01 -1.99 18.34
CA SER A 64 -5.33 -3.40 18.05
C SER A 64 -4.18 -4.37 18.35
N PHE A 65 -2.94 -3.94 18.16
CA PHE A 65 -1.75 -4.71 18.48
C PHE A 65 -1.63 -5.12 19.96
N THR A 66 -2.31 -4.42 20.88
CA THR A 66 -2.28 -4.75 22.33
C THR A 66 -3.01 -6.06 22.66
N LEU A 67 -3.92 -6.49 21.78
CA LEU A 67 -4.68 -7.74 21.92
C LEU A 67 -4.05 -8.91 21.15
N MET A 68 -2.98 -8.66 20.39
CA MET A 68 -2.33 -9.65 19.55
C MET A 68 -1.16 -10.31 20.29
N PRO A 69 -0.88 -11.60 20.06
CA PRO A 69 0.35 -12.22 20.55
C PRO A 69 1.58 -11.48 20.03
N GLN A 70 2.57 -11.21 20.89
CA GLN A 70 3.78 -10.45 20.54
C GLN A 70 4.45 -10.97 19.27
N ARG A 71 4.56 -12.29 19.13
CA ARG A 71 5.16 -12.92 17.94
C ARG A 71 4.42 -12.56 16.65
N ALA A 72 3.08 -12.49 16.68
CA ALA A 72 2.29 -12.16 15.50
C ALA A 72 2.41 -10.69 15.07
N VAL A 73 2.84 -9.78 15.97
CA VAL A 73 3.08 -8.36 15.65
C VAL A 73 4.50 -8.14 15.10
N GLN A 74 5.44 -9.04 15.41
CA GLN A 74 6.85 -8.96 14.99
C GLN A 74 7.13 -9.59 13.62
N GLU A 75 6.32 -10.55 13.20
CA GLU A 75 6.39 -11.20 11.88
C GLU A 75 5.90 -10.27 10.76
#